data_AF-A0AAJ5ZTV8-F1
#
_entry.id   AF-A0AAJ5ZTV8-F1
#
_cell.length_a   1.000
_cell.length_b   1.000
_cell.length_c   1.000
_cell.angle_alpha   90.00
_cell.angle_beta   90.00
_cell.angle_gamma   90.00
#
_symmetry.space_group_name_H-M   'P 1'
#
loop_
_entity.id
_entity.type
_entity.pdbx_description
1 polymer ?
#
loop_
_entity_poly.entity_id
_entity_poly.type
_entity_poly.pdbx_seq_one_letter_code
_entity_poly.pdbx_strand_id
1 'polypeptide(L)'
;MTEFNYQLNPVQVDPSGHYDFQNVFDFPDFIEMRPVLREAVRQVAKEGVKEPTLPVQVERMATALEEQLERCTRKYERQAGYYPNQKKEKNELSRLFTHVLQAVSARDEIDQDIEDLVYAVNQTRLSIIGLPLLEGEGPLYSPDQDQELLPGTFYYLVALELVRPYLKDPKGGMVPENVTKKGRDLVLHLTTYAYRDWDSYLTHQYDEKHAIENQKGLTNVEYYDRLEENERHYADHAYADVLADLFGDLEQMLVPTYCDHLAIMGTNLEQVFQKAPLVRLQFTQKVRERFLVDDQGEEHVMDQPLQSIHQKYEFYRTNFS
;
A
#
# COMPACT_ATOMS: atom_id res chain seq x y z
N MET A 1 5.91 9.93 42.13
CA MET A 1 6.14 10.04 40.69
C MET A 1 6.70 8.72 40.24
N THR A 2 5.85 7.85 39.70
CA THR A 2 6.25 6.55 39.15
C THR A 2 6.81 6.83 37.76
N GLU A 3 8.11 6.63 37.56
CA GLU A 3 8.73 6.70 36.24
C GLU A 3 8.20 5.54 35.40
N PHE A 4 7.45 5.86 34.34
CA PHE A 4 7.04 4.88 33.34
C PHE A 4 8.30 4.38 32.62
N ASN A 5 8.58 3.08 32.73
CA ASN A 5 9.70 2.45 32.05
C ASN A 5 9.33 2.22 30.58
N TYR A 6 9.85 3.05 29.68
CA TYR A 6 9.61 2.99 28.22
C TYR A 6 10.37 1.84 27.52
N GLN A 7 11.12 1.00 28.24
CA GLN A 7 11.89 -0.12 27.68
C GLN A 7 11.19 -1.46 27.89
N LEU A 8 9.95 -1.59 27.45
CA LEU A 8 9.18 -2.82 27.64
C LEU A 8 9.61 -3.99 26.73
N ASN A 9 10.43 -3.77 25.71
CA ASN A 9 11.08 -4.84 24.94
C ASN A 9 12.43 -4.35 24.37
N PRO A 10 13.59 -4.87 24.82
CA PRO A 10 14.86 -4.57 24.17
C PRO A 10 14.88 -5.19 22.77
N VAL A 11 15.24 -4.37 21.79
CA VAL A 11 15.49 -4.77 20.40
C VAL A 11 16.43 -5.97 20.37
N GLN A 12 15.99 -7.10 19.82
CA GLN A 12 16.81 -8.30 19.71
C GLN A 12 17.52 -8.30 18.36
N VAL A 13 18.85 -8.13 18.40
CA VAL A 13 19.71 -8.41 17.25
C VAL A 13 19.89 -9.92 17.20
N ASP A 14 19.66 -10.53 16.04
CA ASP A 14 19.85 -11.96 15.92
C ASP A 14 21.34 -12.35 16.01
N PRO A 15 21.68 -13.63 16.24
CA PRO A 15 23.06 -14.09 16.37
C PRO A 15 23.93 -13.90 15.10
N SER A 16 23.32 -13.56 13.96
CA SER A 16 23.99 -13.31 12.67
C SER A 16 24.25 -11.82 12.42
N GLY A 17 23.82 -10.94 13.33
CA GLY A 17 23.95 -9.49 13.21
C GLY A 17 22.82 -8.83 12.41
N HIS A 18 21.76 -9.57 12.08
CA HIS A 18 20.59 -9.03 11.41
C HIS A 18 19.68 -8.33 12.42
N TYR A 19 19.27 -7.12 12.04
CA TYR A 19 18.30 -6.32 12.78
C TYR A 19 16.89 -6.77 12.39
N ASP A 20 16.15 -7.38 13.31
CA ASP A 20 14.75 -7.73 13.09
C ASP A 20 13.89 -6.46 13.17
N PHE A 21 13.69 -5.83 12.01
CA PHE A 21 12.91 -4.60 11.88
C PHE A 21 11.42 -4.93 11.88
N GLN A 22 10.68 -4.41 12.85
CA GLN A 22 9.24 -4.63 12.97
C GLN A 22 8.50 -3.48 12.29
N ASN A 23 7.91 -3.74 11.13
CA ASN A 23 7.24 -2.72 10.34
C ASN A 23 5.71 -2.81 10.49
N VAL A 24 5.08 -1.75 11.00
CA VAL A 24 3.63 -1.64 11.24
C VAL A 24 2.82 -1.99 10.00
N PHE A 25 3.34 -1.63 8.81
CA PHE A 25 2.69 -1.88 7.52
C PHE A 25 2.71 -3.35 7.09
N ASP A 26 3.46 -4.19 7.80
CA ASP A 26 3.63 -5.62 7.52
C ASP A 26 3.08 -6.51 8.66
N PHE A 27 2.38 -5.93 9.66
CA PHE A 27 1.67 -6.70 10.67
C PHE A 27 0.45 -7.43 10.07
N PRO A 28 0.12 -8.66 10.52
CA PRO A 28 -1.00 -9.42 9.99
C PRO A 28 -2.34 -8.66 10.03
N ASP A 29 -2.61 -7.95 11.13
CA ASP A 29 -3.87 -7.26 11.37
C ASP A 29 -3.82 -5.78 10.90
N PHE A 30 -2.84 -5.41 10.07
CA PHE A 30 -2.63 -4.00 9.70
C PHE A 30 -3.83 -3.38 8.99
N ILE A 31 -4.67 -4.19 8.36
CA ILE A 31 -5.78 -3.73 7.56
C ILE A 31 -6.92 -3.25 8.45
N GLU A 32 -7.24 -3.99 9.50
CA GLU A 32 -8.15 -3.64 10.57
C GLU A 32 -7.65 -2.38 11.30
N MET A 33 -6.32 -2.30 11.50
CA MET A 33 -5.66 -1.18 12.15
C MET A 33 -5.58 0.09 11.28
N ARG A 34 -5.67 -0.01 9.96
CA ARG A 34 -5.40 1.09 9.02
C ARG A 34 -6.39 2.27 9.14
N PRO A 35 -7.71 2.09 9.27
CA PRO A 35 -8.64 3.21 9.50
C PRO A 35 -8.33 3.97 10.78
N VAL A 36 -7.96 3.24 11.84
CA VAL A 36 -7.59 3.81 13.14
C VAL A 36 -6.29 4.63 13.02
N LEU A 37 -5.30 4.10 12.31
CA LEU A 37 -4.05 4.80 11.99
C LEU A 37 -4.31 6.06 11.15
N ARG A 38 -5.14 5.98 10.11
CA ARG A 38 -5.45 7.12 9.24
C ARG A 38 -6.13 8.25 10.01
N GLU A 39 -7.11 7.94 10.88
CA GLU A 39 -7.74 8.98 11.69
C GLU A 39 -6.76 9.59 12.70
N ALA A 40 -5.84 8.79 13.27
CA ALA A 40 -4.78 9.29 14.13
C ALA A 40 -3.81 10.22 13.36
N VAL A 41 -3.39 9.86 12.15
CA VAL A 41 -2.56 10.70 11.27
C VAL A 41 -3.28 12.00 10.93
N ARG A 42 -4.58 11.93 10.64
CA ARG A 42 -5.42 13.10 10.38
C ARG A 42 -5.53 14.00 11.60
N GLN A 43 -5.63 13.44 12.81
CA GLN A 43 -5.59 14.21 14.05
C GLN A 43 -4.24 14.92 14.22
N VAL A 44 -3.13 14.22 14.01
CA VAL A 44 -1.78 14.82 14.02
C VAL A 44 -1.67 15.95 12.99
N ALA A 45 -2.24 15.78 11.79
CA ALA A 45 -2.28 16.82 10.77
C ALA A 45 -3.07 18.06 11.25
N LYS A 46 -4.23 17.87 11.88
CA LYS A 46 -5.05 18.95 12.46
C LYS A 46 -4.28 19.72 13.54
N GLU A 47 -3.60 19.02 14.44
CA GLU A 47 -2.81 19.62 15.53
C GLU A 47 -1.62 20.44 15.01
N GLY A 48 -1.11 20.11 13.82
CA GLY A 48 -0.06 20.87 13.14
C GLY A 48 -0.48 22.24 12.62
N VAL A 49 -1.79 22.55 12.57
CA VAL A 49 -2.32 23.80 12.02
C VAL A 49 -2.70 24.77 13.14
N LYS A 50 -2.12 25.98 13.11
CA LYS A 50 -2.34 27.02 14.13
C LYS A 50 -3.51 27.98 13.83
N GLU A 51 -4.03 27.97 12.60
CA GLU A 51 -5.09 28.87 12.13
C GLU A 51 -6.25 28.08 11.50
N PRO A 52 -7.47 28.64 11.42
CA PRO A 52 -8.60 27.99 10.77
C PRO A 52 -8.27 27.71 9.30
N THR A 53 -8.22 26.44 8.92
CA THR A 53 -7.94 25.99 7.55
C THR A 53 -9.14 25.25 6.98
N LEU A 54 -9.20 25.19 5.65
CA LEU A 54 -10.25 24.44 4.98
C LEU A 54 -10.05 22.94 5.23
N PRO A 55 -11.12 22.14 5.40
CA PRO A 55 -11.00 20.70 5.61
C PRO A 55 -10.12 20.00 4.55
N VAL A 56 -10.21 20.44 3.29
CA VAL A 56 -9.39 19.92 2.17
C VAL A 56 -7.89 20.10 2.40
N GLN A 57 -7.46 21.15 3.11
CA GLN A 57 -6.04 21.38 3.42
C GLN A 57 -5.54 20.40 4.48
N VAL A 58 -6.39 20.12 5.49
CA VAL A 58 -6.11 19.10 6.51
C VAL A 58 -6.00 17.71 5.87
N GLU A 59 -6.91 17.36 4.96
CA GLU A 59 -6.84 16.09 4.23
C GLU A 59 -5.52 15.95 3.46
N ARG A 60 -5.12 16.99 2.71
CA ARG A 60 -3.85 16.97 1.97
C ARG A 60 -2.64 16.80 2.89
N MET A 61 -2.65 17.42 4.06
CA MET A 61 -1.59 17.27 5.04
C MET A 61 -1.57 15.87 5.64
N ALA A 62 -2.75 15.30 5.95
CA ALA A 62 -2.87 13.94 6.45
C ALA A 62 -2.34 12.92 5.45
N THR A 63 -2.71 13.04 4.17
CA THR A 63 -2.19 12.19 3.09
C THR A 63 -0.66 12.29 2.99
N ALA A 64 -0.10 13.49 3.00
CA ALA A 64 1.35 13.68 2.93
C ALA A 64 2.09 13.07 4.14
N LEU A 65 1.48 13.11 5.32
CA LEU A 65 2.05 12.49 6.53
C LEU A 65 1.95 10.96 6.49
N GLU A 66 0.85 10.40 5.99
CA GLU A 66 0.68 8.95 5.77
C GLU A 66 1.73 8.43 4.79
N GLU A 67 1.92 9.12 3.66
CA GLU A 67 2.95 8.81 2.67
C GLU A 67 4.36 8.89 3.29
N GLN A 68 4.65 9.93 4.06
CA GLN A 68 5.95 10.07 4.73
C GLN A 68 6.20 8.94 5.73
N LEU A 69 5.20 8.56 6.53
CA LEU A 69 5.27 7.47 7.51
C LEU A 69 5.66 6.17 6.82
N GLU A 70 4.92 5.78 5.78
CA GLU A 70 5.18 4.52 5.09
C GLU A 70 6.52 4.53 4.36
N ARG A 71 6.79 5.56 3.58
CA ARG A 71 8.00 5.64 2.74
C ARG A 71 9.28 5.67 3.57
N CYS A 72 9.31 6.48 4.62
CA CYS A 72 10.50 6.54 5.47
C CYS A 72 10.69 5.23 6.25
N THR A 73 9.61 4.60 6.72
CA THR A 73 9.68 3.33 7.45
C THR A 73 10.22 2.21 6.58
N ARG A 74 9.64 2.00 5.40
CA ARG A 74 10.13 1.01 4.42
C ARG A 74 11.54 1.33 3.93
N LYS A 75 11.94 2.60 3.85
CA LYS A 75 13.34 2.96 3.55
C LYS A 75 14.30 2.43 4.61
N TYR A 76 14.02 2.70 5.88
CA TYR A 76 14.91 2.31 6.98
C TYR A 76 14.93 0.80 7.23
N GLU A 77 13.80 0.13 7.05
CA GLU A 77 13.70 -1.33 7.05
C GLU A 77 14.68 -1.95 6.05
N ARG A 78 14.63 -1.50 4.79
CA ARG A 78 15.51 -1.99 3.71
C ARG A 78 16.98 -1.68 3.95
N GLN A 79 17.27 -0.51 4.52
CA GLN A 79 18.63 -0.10 4.83
C GLN A 79 19.20 -0.86 6.02
N ALA A 80 18.35 -1.44 6.88
CA ALA A 80 18.71 -2.10 8.12
C ALA A 80 19.68 -1.25 8.99
N GLY A 81 19.57 0.08 8.89
CA GLY A 81 20.47 1.05 9.50
C GLY A 81 20.21 2.46 9.00
N TYR A 82 20.95 3.43 9.53
CA TYR A 82 20.86 4.83 9.09
C TYR A 82 22.25 5.45 8.91
N TYR A 83 22.38 6.34 7.93
CA TYR A 83 23.60 7.09 7.65
C TYR A 83 23.63 8.42 8.44
N PRO A 84 24.82 9.00 8.73
CA PRO A 84 24.96 10.25 9.47
C PRO A 84 24.09 11.41 8.96
N ASN A 85 23.97 11.56 7.64
CA ASN A 85 23.16 12.62 7.01
C ASN A 85 21.65 12.43 7.21
N GLN A 86 21.17 11.22 7.49
CA GLN A 86 19.77 10.89 7.71
C GLN A 86 19.31 11.06 9.18
N LYS A 87 20.23 11.36 10.11
CA LYS A 87 19.94 11.42 11.56
C LYS A 87 18.75 12.32 11.90
N LYS A 88 18.60 13.46 11.22
CA LYS A 88 17.49 14.39 11.44
C LYS A 88 16.15 13.76 11.04
N GLU A 89 16.09 13.20 9.84
CA GLU A 89 14.90 12.57 9.29
C GLU A 89 14.47 11.34 10.10
N LYS A 90 15.41 10.47 10.50
CA LYS A 90 15.16 9.35 11.43
C LYS A 90 14.47 9.84 12.71
N ASN A 91 14.98 10.92 13.30
CA ASN A 91 14.42 11.47 14.53
C ASN A 91 13.03 12.09 14.30
N GLU A 92 12.80 12.72 13.15
CA GLU A 92 11.49 13.25 12.77
C GLU A 92 10.47 12.12 12.56
N LEU A 93 10.86 11.02 11.92
CA LEU A 93 10.01 9.84 11.76
C LEU A 93 9.67 9.20 13.11
N SER A 94 10.65 9.03 14.00
CA SER A 94 10.42 8.49 15.35
C SER A 94 9.47 9.37 16.18
N ARG A 95 9.58 10.70 16.05
CA ARG A 95 8.64 11.65 16.66
C ARG A 95 7.25 11.55 16.06
N LEU A 96 7.14 11.41 14.73
CA LEU A 96 5.85 11.26 14.06
C LEU A 96 5.12 10.00 14.57
N PHE A 97 5.80 8.86 14.65
CA PHE A 97 5.24 7.65 15.27
C PHE A 97 4.88 7.84 16.75
N THR A 98 5.62 8.68 17.48
CA THR A 98 5.28 9.02 18.88
C THR A 98 3.96 9.79 18.94
N HIS A 99 3.76 10.78 18.07
CA HIS A 99 2.53 11.55 18.01
C HIS A 99 1.33 10.71 17.55
N VAL A 100 1.53 9.85 16.56
CA VAL A 100 0.50 8.88 16.13
C VAL A 100 0.11 7.97 17.29
N LEU A 101 1.08 7.41 18.01
CA LEU A 101 0.79 6.57 19.18
C LEU A 101 -0.01 7.34 20.24
N GLN A 102 0.35 8.59 20.52
CA GLN A 102 -0.38 9.45 21.45
C GLN A 102 -1.82 9.69 20.99
N ALA A 103 -2.04 9.96 19.71
CA ALA A 103 -3.37 10.18 19.15
C ALA A 103 -4.24 8.90 19.21
N VAL A 104 -3.68 7.73 18.91
CA VAL A 104 -4.37 6.44 19.03
C VAL A 104 -4.72 6.16 20.50
N SER A 105 -3.78 6.36 21.42
CA SER A 105 -3.97 6.10 22.85
C SER A 105 -4.84 7.12 23.58
N ALA A 106 -5.19 8.26 22.96
CA ALA A 106 -6.04 9.28 23.54
C ALA A 106 -7.55 9.00 23.37
N ARG A 107 -7.91 7.88 22.74
CA ARG A 107 -9.31 7.48 22.52
C ARG A 107 -9.98 7.04 23.83
N ASP A 108 -11.27 7.34 23.96
CA ASP A 108 -12.06 7.04 25.16
C ASP A 108 -12.35 5.54 25.33
N GLU A 109 -12.47 4.82 24.22
CA GLU A 109 -12.67 3.36 24.17
C GLU A 109 -11.47 2.71 23.48
N ILE A 110 -10.91 1.69 24.12
CA ILE A 110 -9.80 0.88 23.61
C ILE A 110 -10.35 -0.52 23.40
N ASP A 111 -10.51 -0.91 22.15
CA ASP A 111 -10.80 -2.27 21.73
C ASP A 111 -9.52 -3.01 21.33
N GLN A 112 -9.66 -4.27 20.92
CA GLN A 112 -8.53 -5.13 20.56
C GLN A 112 -7.74 -4.55 19.37
N ASP A 113 -8.41 -4.02 18.36
CA ASP A 113 -7.76 -3.44 17.17
C ASP A 113 -6.90 -2.21 17.53
N ILE A 114 -7.35 -1.41 18.50
CA ILE A 114 -6.57 -0.29 19.04
C ILE A 114 -5.36 -0.79 19.84
N GLU A 115 -5.49 -1.86 20.63
CA GLU A 115 -4.36 -2.46 21.36
C GLU A 115 -3.29 -3.01 20.41
N ASP A 116 -3.71 -3.72 19.36
CA ASP A 116 -2.83 -4.26 18.34
C ASP A 116 -2.13 -3.14 17.56
N LEU A 117 -2.84 -2.05 17.24
CA LEU A 117 -2.23 -0.88 16.59
C LEU A 117 -1.23 -0.19 17.50
N VAL A 118 -1.56 -0.02 18.78
CA VAL A 118 -0.64 0.54 19.78
C VAL A 118 0.63 -0.31 19.85
N TYR A 119 0.49 -1.64 19.86
CA TYR A 119 1.62 -2.55 19.85
C TYR A 119 2.46 -2.40 18.57
N ALA A 120 1.84 -2.50 17.40
CA ALA A 120 2.52 -2.47 16.11
C ALA A 120 3.25 -1.14 15.88
N VAL A 121 2.58 -0.01 16.12
CA VAL A 121 3.17 1.34 16.04
C VAL A 121 4.34 1.49 17.02
N ASN A 122 4.21 0.96 18.23
CA ASN A 122 5.27 1.02 19.23
C ASN A 122 6.47 0.16 18.83
N GLN A 123 6.27 -1.04 18.30
CA GLN A 123 7.36 -1.89 17.79
C GLN A 123 8.11 -1.19 16.66
N THR A 124 7.41 -0.64 15.67
CA THR A 124 8.05 0.12 14.59
C THR A 124 8.82 1.33 15.08
N ARG A 125 8.27 2.08 16.03
CA ARG A 125 8.99 3.20 16.65
C ARG A 125 10.28 2.73 17.31
N LEU A 126 10.24 1.63 18.07
CA LEU A 126 11.41 1.06 18.74
C LEU A 126 12.42 0.52 17.71
N SER A 127 11.95 -0.12 16.64
CA SER A 127 12.78 -0.57 15.52
C SER A 127 13.51 0.59 14.86
N ILE A 128 12.81 1.70 14.59
CA ILE A 128 13.46 2.91 14.06
C ILE A 128 14.50 3.44 15.04
N ILE A 129 14.18 3.57 16.33
CA ILE A 129 15.11 4.08 17.34
C ILE A 129 16.38 3.23 17.40
N GLY A 130 16.23 1.90 17.38
CA GLY A 130 17.31 0.93 17.50
C GLY A 130 18.18 0.72 16.26
N LEU A 131 17.84 1.32 15.11
CA LEU A 131 18.63 1.18 13.89
C LEU A 131 20.12 1.49 14.11
N PRO A 132 21.04 0.64 13.63
CA PRO A 132 22.48 0.87 13.73
C PRO A 132 22.93 2.03 12.84
N LEU A 133 24.03 2.69 13.23
CA LEU A 133 24.68 3.71 12.42
C LEU A 133 25.54 3.05 11.34
N LEU A 134 25.34 3.44 10.08
CA LEU A 134 26.11 3.00 8.92
C LEU A 134 27.20 4.01 8.56
N GLU A 135 28.24 3.56 7.86
CA GLU A 135 29.29 4.44 7.31
C GLU A 135 28.88 4.99 5.93
N GLY A 136 29.15 6.28 5.69
CA GLY A 136 28.91 6.93 4.38
C GLY A 136 27.75 7.92 4.38
N GLU A 137 27.11 8.09 3.23
CA GLU A 137 25.93 8.94 3.05
C GLU A 137 24.80 8.13 2.41
N GLY A 138 23.58 8.31 2.93
CA GLY A 138 22.39 7.61 2.44
C GLY A 138 21.40 8.55 1.76
N PRO A 139 20.43 8.02 1.02
CA PRO A 139 19.36 8.82 0.41
C PRO A 139 18.46 9.44 1.48
N LEU A 140 18.20 10.75 1.34
CA LEU A 140 17.19 11.45 2.13
C LEU A 140 15.81 11.23 1.53
N TYR A 141 14.79 11.23 2.38
CA TYR A 141 13.40 11.20 1.98
C TYR A 141 13.14 12.37 1.06
N SER A 142 12.68 12.03 -0.13
CA SER A 142 12.19 13.00 -1.10
C SER A 142 10.78 12.59 -1.46
N PRO A 143 9.77 13.45 -1.22
CA PRO A 143 8.39 13.22 -1.65
C PRO A 143 8.30 12.89 -3.16
N ASP A 144 9.26 13.38 -3.93
CA ASP A 144 9.34 13.26 -5.37
C ASP A 144 10.26 12.15 -5.89
N GLN A 145 11.07 11.46 -5.05
CA GLN A 145 12.07 10.48 -5.56
C GLN A 145 11.95 9.05 -5.02
N ASP A 146 11.24 8.82 -3.92
CA ASP A 146 11.14 7.47 -3.35
C ASP A 146 10.06 6.64 -4.05
N GLN A 147 10.48 5.51 -4.64
CA GLN A 147 9.59 4.52 -5.26
C GLN A 147 8.89 3.68 -4.18
N GLU A 148 7.56 3.59 -4.27
CA GLU A 148 6.71 2.81 -3.35
C GLU A 148 6.94 1.30 -3.48
N LEU A 149 7.37 0.85 -4.66
CA LEU A 149 7.63 -0.54 -4.98
C LEU A 149 9.13 -0.81 -5.00
N LEU A 150 9.53 -1.97 -4.49
CA LEU A 150 10.92 -2.42 -4.45
C LEU A 150 11.46 -2.67 -5.87
N PRO A 151 12.50 -1.96 -6.33
CA PRO A 151 13.05 -2.17 -7.66
C PRO A 151 13.40 -3.63 -7.93
N GLY A 152 12.95 -4.13 -9.08
CA GLY A 152 13.20 -5.50 -9.53
C GLY A 152 12.33 -6.58 -8.88
N THR A 153 11.41 -6.24 -7.97
CA THR A 153 10.41 -7.19 -7.45
C THR A 153 9.22 -7.32 -8.37
N PHE A 154 8.34 -8.31 -8.12
CA PHE A 154 7.18 -8.60 -8.97
C PHE A 154 6.32 -7.36 -9.23
N TYR A 155 5.78 -6.73 -8.18
CA TYR A 155 4.89 -5.58 -8.33
C TYR A 155 5.57 -4.40 -9.01
N TYR A 156 6.85 -4.15 -8.70
CA TYR A 156 7.62 -3.10 -9.38
C TYR A 156 7.69 -3.34 -10.89
N LEU A 157 7.96 -4.57 -11.30
CA LEU A 157 8.12 -4.91 -12.72
C LEU A 157 6.79 -4.87 -13.46
N VAL A 158 5.69 -5.27 -12.82
CA VAL A 158 4.33 -5.09 -13.34
C VAL A 158 4.03 -3.60 -13.52
N ALA A 159 4.21 -2.79 -12.47
CA ALA A 159 3.97 -1.35 -12.53
C ALA A 159 4.86 -0.66 -13.58
N LEU A 160 6.13 -1.05 -13.69
CA LEU A 160 7.04 -0.51 -14.68
C LEU A 160 6.58 -0.77 -16.12
N GLU A 161 6.00 -1.94 -16.39
CA GLU A 161 5.46 -2.26 -17.72
C GLU A 161 4.20 -1.43 -18.02
N LEU A 162 3.26 -1.37 -17.07
CA LEU A 162 1.97 -0.69 -17.24
C LEU A 162 2.09 0.84 -17.27
N VAL A 163 3.13 1.41 -16.65
CA VAL A 163 3.34 2.86 -16.57
C VAL A 163 4.04 3.43 -17.81
N ARG A 164 4.60 2.58 -18.68
CA ARG A 164 5.31 3.01 -19.91
C ARG A 164 4.60 4.08 -20.75
N PRO A 165 3.31 3.97 -21.11
CA PRO A 165 2.63 5.01 -21.90
C PRO A 165 2.51 6.35 -21.15
N TYR A 166 2.65 6.33 -19.84
CA TYR A 166 2.53 7.49 -18.96
C TYR A 166 3.89 8.11 -18.58
N LEU A 167 5.01 7.60 -19.09
CA LEU A 167 6.32 8.19 -18.91
C LEU A 167 6.52 9.42 -19.81
N LYS A 168 7.09 10.49 -19.27
CA LYS A 168 7.46 11.70 -20.02
C LYS A 168 8.67 11.42 -20.92
N ASP A 169 9.68 10.76 -20.38
CA ASP A 169 10.77 10.12 -21.12
C ASP A 169 10.56 8.60 -21.08
N PRO A 170 10.21 7.96 -22.22
CA PRO A 170 10.02 6.51 -22.32
C PRO A 170 11.24 5.68 -21.96
N LYS A 171 12.45 6.26 -21.97
CA LYS A 171 13.69 5.59 -21.58
C LYS A 171 14.10 5.88 -20.13
N GLY A 172 13.42 6.81 -19.47
CA GLY A 172 13.66 7.15 -18.08
C GLY A 172 13.03 6.13 -17.12
N GLY A 173 13.39 6.21 -15.84
CA GLY A 173 12.82 5.35 -14.80
C GLY A 173 11.39 5.75 -14.42
N MET A 174 10.69 4.85 -13.73
CA MET A 174 9.44 5.13 -13.04
C MET A 174 9.73 5.95 -11.77
N VAL A 175 10.02 7.24 -11.95
CA VAL A 175 10.22 8.21 -10.87
C VAL A 175 9.16 9.30 -10.99
N PRO A 176 8.64 9.86 -9.88
CA PRO A 176 7.57 10.85 -9.93
C PRO A 176 7.81 11.97 -10.94
N GLU A 177 9.02 12.50 -11.08
CA GLU A 177 9.32 13.56 -12.05
C GLU A 177 9.15 13.12 -13.50
N ASN A 178 9.39 11.85 -13.80
CA ASN A 178 9.29 11.25 -15.13
C ASN A 178 7.92 10.62 -15.44
N VAL A 179 6.98 10.61 -14.49
CA VAL A 179 5.65 10.03 -14.68
C VAL A 179 4.61 11.17 -14.80
N THR A 180 3.67 11.05 -15.73
CA THR A 180 2.51 11.96 -15.85
C THR A 180 1.57 11.80 -14.66
N LYS A 181 0.63 12.74 -14.45
CA LYS A 181 -0.33 12.63 -13.35
C LYS A 181 -1.11 11.30 -13.37
N LYS A 182 -1.66 10.93 -14.54
CA LYS A 182 -2.37 9.65 -14.72
C LYS A 182 -1.51 8.44 -14.36
N GLY A 183 -0.24 8.44 -14.79
CA GLY A 183 0.69 7.37 -14.44
C GLY A 183 0.99 7.31 -12.94
N ARG A 184 1.06 8.45 -12.25
CA ARG A 184 1.24 8.47 -10.79
C ARG A 184 0.01 7.88 -10.09
N ASP A 185 -1.18 8.23 -10.54
CA ASP A 185 -2.44 7.68 -10.02
C ASP A 185 -2.47 6.14 -10.23
N LEU A 186 -2.04 5.65 -11.40
CA LEU A 186 -1.90 4.22 -11.68
C LEU A 186 -0.86 3.52 -10.79
N VAL A 187 0.33 4.10 -10.62
CA VAL A 187 1.35 3.55 -9.71
C VAL A 187 0.78 3.42 -8.30
N LEU A 188 0.13 4.47 -7.80
CA LEU A 188 -0.46 4.48 -6.48
C LEU A 188 -1.56 3.41 -6.32
N HIS A 189 -2.40 3.21 -7.33
CA HIS A 189 -3.39 2.14 -7.34
C HIS A 189 -2.73 0.77 -7.30
N LEU A 190 -1.76 0.51 -8.17
CA LEU A 190 -1.03 -0.78 -8.21
C LEU A 190 -0.28 -1.05 -6.91
N THR A 191 0.36 -0.05 -6.31
CA THR A 191 0.95 -0.13 -4.97
C THR A 191 -0.12 -0.49 -3.94
N THR A 192 -1.26 0.21 -3.96
CA THR A 192 -2.35 -0.04 -3.01
C THR A 192 -2.86 -1.47 -3.13
N TYR A 193 -3.04 -1.99 -4.34
CA TYR A 193 -3.48 -3.35 -4.60
C TYR A 193 -2.46 -4.41 -4.17
N ALA A 194 -1.18 -4.10 -4.28
CA ALA A 194 -0.10 -4.98 -3.86
C ALA A 194 -0.07 -5.22 -2.33
N TYR A 195 -0.47 -4.21 -1.55
CA TYR A 195 -0.42 -4.24 -0.08
C TYR A 195 -1.80 -4.26 0.59
N ARG A 196 -2.89 -4.33 -0.18
CA ARG A 196 -4.25 -4.42 0.36
C ARG A 196 -4.53 -5.86 0.76
N ASP A 197 -5.07 -6.06 1.95
CA ASP A 197 -5.74 -7.33 2.27
C ASP A 197 -7.11 -7.35 1.62
N TRP A 198 -7.22 -8.27 0.67
CA TRP A 198 -8.41 -8.45 -0.12
C TRP A 198 -9.50 -9.18 0.67
N ASP A 199 -9.15 -9.99 1.67
CA ASP A 199 -10.14 -10.71 2.48
C ASP A 199 -10.92 -9.74 3.38
N SER A 200 -10.21 -8.88 4.11
CA SER A 200 -10.83 -7.82 4.91
C SER A 200 -11.57 -6.80 4.03
N TYR A 201 -11.00 -6.39 2.89
CA TYR A 201 -11.65 -5.49 1.95
C TYR A 201 -12.97 -6.04 1.39
N LEU A 202 -13.02 -7.31 1.00
CA LEU A 202 -14.24 -7.95 0.49
C LEU A 202 -15.23 -8.29 1.61
N THR A 203 -14.76 -8.46 2.85
CA THR A 203 -15.64 -8.58 4.03
C THR A 203 -16.38 -7.27 4.29
N HIS A 204 -15.70 -6.12 4.17
CA HIS A 204 -16.37 -4.81 4.26
C HIS A 204 -17.44 -4.62 3.18
N GLN A 205 -17.18 -5.06 1.94
CA GLN A 205 -18.19 -5.07 0.87
C GLN A 205 -19.44 -5.84 1.31
N TYR A 206 -19.23 -7.05 1.85
CA TYR A 206 -20.31 -7.92 2.29
C TYR A 206 -21.14 -7.27 3.41
N ASP A 207 -20.49 -6.67 4.41
CA ASP A 207 -21.18 -6.00 5.52
C ASP A 207 -21.98 -4.77 5.07
N GLU A 208 -21.41 -3.94 4.20
CA GLU A 208 -22.12 -2.80 3.61
C GLU A 208 -23.33 -3.25 2.79
N LYS A 209 -23.16 -4.30 1.99
CA LYS A 209 -24.26 -4.90 1.25
C LYS A 209 -25.37 -5.37 2.18
N HIS A 210 -25.02 -6.10 3.26
CA HIS A 210 -25.99 -6.52 4.28
C HIS A 210 -26.69 -5.35 4.95
N ALA A 211 -25.99 -4.24 5.19
CA ALA A 211 -26.60 -3.03 5.75
C ALA A 211 -27.65 -2.43 4.80
N ILE A 212 -27.38 -2.41 3.48
CA ILE A 212 -28.32 -1.96 2.45
C ILE A 212 -29.53 -2.91 2.40
N GLU A 213 -29.29 -4.23 2.41
CA GLU A 213 -30.35 -5.27 2.40
C GLU A 213 -31.29 -5.19 3.59
N ASN A 214 -30.78 -4.80 4.77
CA ASN A 214 -31.59 -4.67 5.98
C ASN A 214 -32.21 -3.28 6.17
N GLN A 215 -31.92 -2.32 5.28
CA GLN A 215 -32.43 -0.95 5.42
C GLN A 215 -33.92 -0.87 5.05
N LYS A 216 -34.74 -0.47 6.02
CA LYS A 216 -36.19 -0.29 5.82
C LYS A 216 -36.49 1.02 5.09
N GLY A 217 -37.51 0.99 4.23
CA GLY A 217 -38.08 2.19 3.62
C GLY A 217 -37.43 2.63 2.31
N LEU A 218 -36.52 1.84 1.74
CA LEU A 218 -36.00 2.07 0.40
C LEU A 218 -37.04 1.69 -0.66
N THR A 219 -37.15 2.49 -1.72
CA THR A 219 -37.82 2.07 -2.94
C THR A 219 -36.96 1.04 -3.68
N ASN A 220 -37.56 0.23 -4.56
CA ASN A 220 -36.81 -0.76 -5.36
C ASN A 220 -35.68 -0.10 -6.18
N VAL A 221 -35.95 1.08 -6.75
CA VAL A 221 -34.95 1.84 -7.51
C VAL A 221 -33.78 2.26 -6.62
N GLU A 222 -34.06 2.89 -5.47
CA GLU A 222 -33.02 3.31 -4.53
C GLU A 222 -32.22 2.12 -3.97
N TYR A 223 -32.90 0.99 -3.77
CA TYR A 223 -32.27 -0.25 -3.32
C TYR A 223 -31.24 -0.75 -4.35
N TYR A 224 -31.64 -0.85 -5.63
CA TYR A 224 -30.73 -1.28 -6.69
C TYR A 224 -29.62 -0.26 -6.98
N ASP A 225 -29.89 1.05 -6.84
CA ASP A 225 -28.87 2.09 -6.98
C ASP A 225 -27.78 1.96 -5.93
N ARG A 226 -28.16 1.76 -4.66
CA ARG A 226 -27.20 1.59 -3.56
C ARG A 226 -26.39 0.31 -3.69
N LEU A 227 -27.02 -0.79 -4.12
CA LEU A 227 -26.32 -2.05 -4.36
C LEU A 227 -25.35 -1.96 -5.55
N GLU A 228 -25.73 -1.27 -6.63
CA GLU A 228 -24.83 -1.01 -7.75
C GLU A 228 -23.63 -0.16 -7.31
N GLU A 229 -23.86 0.89 -6.53
CA GLU A 229 -22.81 1.77 -6.02
C GLU A 229 -21.83 0.99 -5.11
N ASN A 230 -22.35 0.17 -4.20
CA ASN A 230 -21.51 -0.72 -3.38
C ASN A 230 -20.70 -1.68 -4.25
N GLU A 231 -21.31 -2.44 -5.18
CA GLU A 231 -20.54 -3.36 -6.03
C GLU A 231 -19.51 -2.64 -6.91
N ARG A 232 -19.82 -1.44 -7.43
CA ARG A 232 -18.85 -0.62 -8.18
C ARG A 232 -17.71 -0.13 -7.29
N HIS A 233 -17.97 0.20 -6.03
CA HIS A 233 -16.95 0.68 -5.09
C HIS A 233 -15.85 -0.35 -4.88
N TYR A 234 -16.22 -1.63 -4.82
CA TYR A 234 -15.32 -2.76 -4.56
C TYR A 234 -14.89 -3.50 -5.84
N ALA A 235 -15.25 -3.00 -7.03
CA ALA A 235 -14.94 -3.67 -8.30
C ALA A 235 -13.43 -3.76 -8.59
N ASP A 236 -12.62 -2.96 -7.92
CA ASP A 236 -11.16 -2.92 -8.06
C ASP A 236 -10.45 -4.18 -7.56
N HIS A 237 -11.14 -5.08 -6.84
CA HIS A 237 -10.61 -6.43 -6.55
C HIS A 237 -10.27 -7.24 -7.80
N ALA A 238 -10.81 -6.88 -8.97
CA ALA A 238 -10.39 -7.48 -10.23
C ALA A 238 -8.86 -7.39 -10.46
N TYR A 239 -8.20 -6.32 -9.99
CA TYR A 239 -6.74 -6.23 -10.06
C TYR A 239 -6.04 -7.25 -9.16
N ALA A 240 -6.62 -7.60 -8.03
CA ALA A 240 -6.09 -8.61 -7.12
C ALA A 240 -6.01 -9.97 -7.83
N ASP A 241 -7.11 -10.36 -8.47
CA ASP A 241 -7.23 -11.63 -9.20
C ASP A 241 -6.22 -11.67 -10.35
N VAL A 242 -6.13 -10.59 -11.11
CA VAL A 242 -5.16 -10.44 -12.22
C VAL A 242 -3.72 -10.55 -11.72
N LEU A 243 -3.39 -9.90 -10.60
CA LEU A 243 -2.06 -9.94 -10.00
C LEU A 243 -1.72 -11.34 -9.45
N ALA A 244 -2.67 -12.02 -8.82
CA ALA A 244 -2.50 -13.38 -8.31
C ALA A 244 -2.27 -14.39 -9.44
N ASP A 245 -3.10 -14.33 -10.48
CA ASP A 245 -2.95 -15.15 -11.69
C ASP A 245 -1.61 -14.92 -12.38
N LEU A 246 -1.20 -13.65 -12.52
CA LEU A 246 0.07 -13.29 -13.12
C LEU A 246 1.26 -13.75 -12.27
N PHE A 247 1.14 -13.71 -10.94
CA PHE A 247 2.17 -14.25 -10.05
C PHE A 247 2.30 -15.77 -10.20
N GLY A 248 1.18 -16.49 -10.28
CA GLY A 248 1.16 -17.93 -10.56
C GLY A 248 1.79 -18.27 -11.92
N ASP A 249 1.51 -17.49 -12.97
CA ASP A 249 2.15 -17.64 -14.29
C ASP A 249 3.68 -17.44 -14.20
N LEU A 250 4.13 -16.47 -13.40
CA LEU A 250 5.55 -16.20 -13.18
C LEU A 250 6.22 -17.30 -12.37
N GLU A 251 5.58 -17.79 -11.31
CA GLU A 251 6.11 -18.87 -10.48
C GLU A 251 6.34 -20.13 -11.33
N GLN A 252 5.38 -20.51 -12.17
CA GLN A 252 5.52 -21.64 -13.10
C GLN A 252 6.65 -21.45 -14.12
N MET A 253 6.94 -20.21 -14.50
CA MET A 253 8.01 -19.87 -15.45
C MET A 253 9.40 -19.92 -14.79
N LEU A 254 9.48 -19.53 -13.52
CA LEU A 254 10.75 -19.34 -12.82
C LEU A 254 11.16 -20.53 -11.95
N VAL A 255 10.21 -21.17 -11.28
CA VAL A 255 10.47 -22.21 -10.28
C VAL A 255 10.30 -23.60 -10.91
N PRO A 256 11.22 -24.55 -10.67
CA PRO A 256 12.51 -24.42 -9.99
C PRO A 256 13.66 -24.02 -10.92
N THR A 257 13.38 -23.75 -12.20
CA THR A 257 14.40 -23.66 -13.27
C THR A 257 15.43 -22.54 -13.06
N TYR A 258 14.99 -21.39 -12.55
CA TYR A 258 15.78 -20.18 -12.40
C TYR A 258 15.95 -19.73 -10.95
N CYS A 259 15.05 -20.15 -10.05
CA CYS A 259 15.16 -19.97 -8.61
C CYS A 259 14.43 -21.09 -7.85
N ASP A 260 14.86 -21.37 -6.61
CA ASP A 260 14.26 -22.42 -5.79
C ASP A 260 12.89 -22.03 -5.24
N HIS A 261 12.68 -20.73 -4.99
CA HIS A 261 11.44 -20.16 -4.51
C HIS A 261 11.26 -18.73 -5.06
N LEU A 262 10.01 -18.27 -5.09
CA LEU A 262 9.64 -16.92 -5.49
C LEU A 262 8.85 -16.25 -4.37
N ALA A 263 9.40 -15.18 -3.80
CA ALA A 263 8.73 -14.32 -2.84
C ALA A 263 8.24 -13.07 -3.57
N ILE A 264 6.92 -12.85 -3.60
CA ILE A 264 6.27 -11.81 -4.40
C ILE A 264 6.82 -10.39 -4.12
N MET A 265 7.08 -10.06 -2.86
CA MET A 265 7.65 -8.77 -2.43
C MET A 265 9.18 -8.79 -2.26
N GLY A 266 9.81 -9.97 -2.23
CA GLY A 266 11.19 -10.10 -1.76
C GLY A 266 12.20 -10.49 -2.83
N THR A 267 11.78 -11.22 -3.86
CA THR A 267 12.70 -11.76 -4.85
C THR A 267 13.04 -10.71 -5.90
N ASN A 268 14.33 -10.39 -6.03
CA ASN A 268 14.83 -9.52 -7.09
C ASN A 268 14.97 -10.31 -8.40
N LEU A 269 14.05 -10.07 -9.33
CA LEU A 269 13.93 -10.74 -10.62
C LEU A 269 14.85 -10.18 -11.71
N GLU A 270 15.41 -8.98 -11.54
CA GLU A 270 16.32 -8.38 -12.53
C GLU A 270 17.56 -9.26 -12.76
N GLN A 271 18.08 -9.90 -11.71
CA GLN A 271 19.20 -10.83 -11.85
C GLN A 271 18.86 -12.06 -12.71
N VAL A 272 17.62 -12.55 -12.59
CA VAL A 272 17.12 -13.67 -13.39
C VAL A 272 16.96 -13.24 -14.84
N PHE A 273 16.33 -12.08 -15.07
CA PHE A 273 16.07 -11.53 -16.40
C PHE A 273 17.36 -11.14 -17.15
N GLN A 274 18.40 -10.71 -16.45
CA GLN A 274 19.72 -10.47 -17.05
C GLN A 274 20.36 -11.76 -17.57
N LYS A 275 20.22 -12.87 -16.82
CA LYS A 275 20.76 -14.18 -17.22
C LYS A 275 19.89 -14.87 -18.28
N ALA A 276 18.58 -14.61 -18.28
CA ALA A 276 17.61 -15.19 -19.19
C ALA A 276 16.69 -14.13 -19.81
N PRO A 277 17.15 -13.36 -20.82
CA PRO A 277 16.36 -12.28 -21.41
C PRO A 277 15.03 -12.70 -22.04
N LEU A 278 14.95 -13.94 -22.53
CA LEU A 278 13.71 -14.50 -23.09
C LEU A 278 12.60 -14.61 -22.03
N VAL A 279 12.96 -14.92 -20.79
CA VAL A 279 12.02 -14.99 -19.67
C VAL A 279 11.41 -13.62 -19.38
N ARG A 280 12.22 -12.54 -19.48
CA ARG A 280 11.70 -11.16 -19.36
C ARG A 280 10.65 -10.86 -20.42
N LEU A 281 10.89 -11.26 -21.68
CA LEU A 281 9.94 -11.04 -22.77
C LEU A 281 8.64 -11.82 -22.53
N GLN A 282 8.73 -13.07 -22.08
CA GLN A 282 7.56 -13.88 -21.73
C GLN A 282 6.77 -13.27 -20.57
N PHE A 283 7.46 -12.82 -19.52
CA PHE A 283 6.81 -12.14 -18.40
C PHE A 283 6.11 -10.84 -18.84
N THR A 284 6.78 -9.99 -19.62
CA THR A 284 6.16 -8.77 -20.19
C THR A 284 4.93 -9.12 -21.02
N GLN A 285 4.97 -10.17 -21.83
CA GLN A 285 3.80 -10.61 -22.59
C GLN A 285 2.66 -11.06 -21.66
N LYS A 286 2.96 -11.82 -20.60
CA LYS A 286 1.97 -12.23 -19.60
C LYS A 286 1.34 -11.04 -18.87
N VAL A 287 2.13 -10.02 -18.52
CA VAL A 287 1.60 -8.77 -17.96
C VAL A 287 0.56 -8.18 -18.92
N ARG A 288 0.92 -8.02 -20.20
CA ARG A 288 0.02 -7.43 -21.20
C ARG A 288 -1.24 -8.24 -21.43
N GLU A 289 -1.13 -9.57 -21.47
CA GLU A 289 -2.28 -10.48 -21.61
C GLU A 289 -3.23 -10.38 -20.42
N ARG A 290 -2.70 -10.45 -19.19
CA ARG A 290 -3.50 -10.47 -17.96
C ARG A 290 -4.16 -9.12 -17.66
N PHE A 291 -3.45 -8.02 -17.94
CA PHE A 291 -3.97 -6.65 -17.77
C PHE A 291 -4.77 -6.14 -18.98
N LEU A 292 -5.02 -6.99 -19.98
CA LEU A 292 -5.77 -6.64 -21.19
C LEU A 292 -5.22 -5.40 -21.89
N VAL A 293 -3.89 -5.27 -21.92
CA VAL A 293 -3.21 -4.06 -22.40
C VAL A 293 -3.39 -3.91 -23.90
N ASP A 294 -3.87 -2.75 -24.33
CA ASP A 294 -4.12 -2.47 -25.74
C ASP A 294 -2.86 -2.09 -26.55
N ASP A 295 -3.07 -1.71 -27.80
CA ASP A 295 -2.02 -1.27 -28.72
C ASP A 295 -1.37 0.06 -28.31
N GLN A 296 -2.06 0.86 -27.49
CA GLN A 296 -1.58 2.15 -26.95
C GLN A 296 -0.82 1.96 -25.63
N GLY A 297 -0.90 0.76 -25.04
CA GLY A 297 -0.24 0.41 -23.78
C GLY A 297 -1.13 0.64 -22.56
N GLU A 298 -2.41 0.99 -22.74
CA GLU A 298 -3.35 1.20 -21.63
C GLU A 298 -3.97 -0.13 -21.20
N GLU A 299 -4.14 -0.32 -19.90
CA GLU A 299 -4.76 -1.50 -19.31
C GLU A 299 -6.28 -1.33 -19.19
N HIS A 300 -7.01 -2.43 -19.28
CA HIS A 300 -8.48 -2.43 -19.35
C HIS A 300 -9.11 -3.46 -18.39
N VAL A 301 -8.45 -3.74 -17.25
CA VAL A 301 -8.92 -4.74 -16.28
C VAL A 301 -10.34 -4.46 -15.78
N MET A 302 -10.66 -3.17 -15.60
CA MET A 302 -11.92 -2.74 -14.99
C MET A 302 -13.11 -2.63 -15.96
N ASP A 303 -12.87 -2.60 -17.26
CA ASP A 303 -13.91 -2.34 -18.26
C ASP A 303 -15.02 -3.38 -18.21
N GLN A 304 -14.66 -4.66 -18.27
CA GLN A 304 -15.63 -5.76 -18.25
C GLN A 304 -16.32 -5.90 -16.86
N PRO A 305 -15.62 -5.85 -15.71
CA PRO A 305 -16.26 -5.86 -14.40
C PRO A 305 -17.30 -4.75 -14.23
N LEU A 306 -16.94 -3.49 -14.54
CA LEU A 306 -17.85 -2.36 -14.38
C LEU A 306 -19.06 -2.46 -15.31
N GLN A 307 -18.84 -2.89 -16.56
CA GLN A 307 -19.93 -3.11 -17.50
C GLN A 307 -20.89 -4.22 -17.03
N SER A 308 -20.34 -5.32 -16.48
CA SER A 308 -21.13 -6.46 -15.99
C SER A 308 -21.98 -6.08 -14.77
N ILE A 309 -21.41 -5.31 -13.83
CA ILE A 309 -22.14 -4.77 -12.68
C ILE A 309 -23.28 -3.87 -13.17
N HIS A 310 -23.00 -2.95 -14.09
CA HIS A 310 -24.02 -2.06 -14.61
C HIS A 310 -25.19 -2.80 -15.26
N GLN A 311 -24.88 -3.76 -16.15
CA GLN A 311 -25.91 -4.55 -16.86
C GLN A 311 -26.77 -5.37 -15.90
N LYS A 312 -26.17 -5.93 -14.84
CA LYS A 312 -26.89 -6.66 -13.79
C LYS A 312 -27.94 -5.77 -13.12
N TYR A 313 -27.58 -4.55 -12.72
CA TYR A 313 -28.48 -3.65 -12.02
C TYR A 313 -29.48 -2.95 -12.96
N GLU A 314 -29.10 -2.67 -14.21
CA GLU A 314 -30.04 -2.22 -15.25
C GLU A 314 -31.13 -3.27 -15.51
N PHE A 315 -30.75 -4.56 -15.58
CA PHE A 315 -31.70 -5.66 -15.67
C PHE A 315 -32.65 -5.68 -14.47
N TYR A 316 -32.13 -5.51 -13.24
CA TYR A 316 -32.97 -5.47 -12.06
C TYR A 316 -33.95 -4.30 -12.07
N ARG A 317 -33.46 -3.11 -12.43
CA ARG A 317 -34.33 -1.94 -12.51
C ARG A 317 -35.45 -2.12 -13.53
N THR A 318 -35.15 -2.73 -14.67
CA THR A 318 -36.11 -2.88 -15.77
C THR A 318 -37.20 -3.91 -15.48
N ASN A 319 -36.89 -4.94 -14.69
CA ASN A 319 -37.76 -6.11 -14.52
C ASN A 319 -38.41 -6.21 -13.14
N PHE A 320 -37.88 -5.51 -12.12
CA PHE A 320 -38.32 -5.66 -10.73
C PHE A 320 -38.53 -4.33 -9.97
N SER A 321 -38.35 -3.16 -10.61
CA SER A 321 -38.64 -1.86 -9.97
C SER A 321 -40.10 -1.55 -9.80
#